data_AF-A0A971SN47-F1
#
_entry.id   AF-A0A971SN47-F1
#
_cell.length_a   1.000
_cell.length_b   1.000
_cell.length_c   1.000
_cell.angle_alpha   90.00
_cell.angle_beta   90.00
_cell.angle_gamma   90.00
#
_symmetry.space_group_name_H-M   'P 1'
#
loop_
_entity.id
_entity.type
_entity.pdbx_description
1 polymer ?
#
loop_
_entity_poly.entity_id
_entity_poly.type
_entity_poly.pdbx_seq_one_letter_code
_entity_poly.pdbx_strand_id
1 'polypeptide(L)'
;MKIRRLWLVLFSFGLIFGVAYVMTAWGPGSPQSNRYHYPADADEAKPGKYYTLVDSTGRIILQTGLPVGIGDEFITENNTRYRVSSMNGWNGTMVRVFRQPAGQKGLSALIRRAEPVQAEFDDQPRVGIYCTHSDESYKPTQVSESERGSGAIYRVGYSLASSLVEDGIIVDQSFATHDPHDINAYARSRRTMMQLLKKGPTAVFDIHRDSAPARAYLTYITGVESAKVMIVVGRQNPNLNANLAFAEQIKERADELYPGLIRGIFIGRGSYNQDLFPRALLFEIGTSQLPEQYAQNAAHCLGDVIGTLL
;
A
#
# COMPACT_ATOMS: atom_id res chain seq x y z
N MET A 1 38.54 -35.75 -27.52
CA MET A 1 39.06 -34.56 -26.78
C MET A 1 37.95 -33.60 -26.27
N LYS A 2 36.71 -34.05 -26.00
CA LYS A 2 35.58 -33.16 -25.62
C LYS A 2 34.99 -33.39 -24.21
N ILE A 3 35.09 -34.60 -23.65
CA ILE A 3 34.47 -34.94 -22.34
C ILE A 3 35.28 -34.42 -21.14
N ARG A 4 36.62 -34.42 -21.21
CA ARG A 4 37.47 -33.94 -20.10
C ARG A 4 37.32 -32.44 -19.81
N ARG A 5 36.98 -31.61 -20.81
CA ARG A 5 36.76 -30.17 -20.61
C ARG A 5 35.42 -29.85 -19.94
N LEU A 6 34.40 -30.70 -20.14
CA LEU A 6 33.07 -30.50 -19.53
C LEU A 6 33.09 -30.77 -18.02
N TRP A 7 33.82 -31.80 -17.58
CA TRP A 7 33.99 -32.10 -16.15
C TRP A 7 34.79 -31.04 -15.41
N LEU A 8 35.80 -30.43 -16.05
CA LEU A 8 36.57 -29.32 -15.47
C LEU A 8 35.70 -28.06 -15.26
N VAL A 9 34.79 -27.77 -16.19
CA VAL A 9 33.87 -26.62 -16.06
C VAL A 9 32.84 -26.86 -14.94
N LEU A 10 32.24 -28.05 -14.87
CA LEU A 10 31.28 -28.38 -13.81
C LEU A 10 31.93 -28.40 -12.42
N PHE A 11 33.17 -28.89 -12.32
CA PHE A 11 33.93 -28.87 -11.05
C PHE A 11 34.30 -27.44 -10.63
N SER A 12 34.65 -26.57 -11.59
CA SER A 12 34.94 -25.17 -11.30
C SER A 12 33.71 -24.38 -10.83
N PHE A 13 32.51 -24.66 -11.36
CA PHE A 13 31.26 -24.06 -10.88
C PHE A 13 30.88 -24.54 -9.47
N GLY A 14 31.03 -25.84 -9.19
CA GLY A 14 30.80 -26.39 -7.86
C GLY A 14 31.72 -25.80 -6.79
N LEU A 15 32.99 -25.54 -7.14
CA LEU A 15 33.96 -24.91 -6.25
C LEU A 15 33.61 -23.44 -5.97
N ILE A 16 33.19 -22.67 -6.99
CA ILE A 16 32.81 -21.26 -6.85
C ILE A 16 31.56 -21.12 -5.97
N PHE A 17 30.53 -21.95 -6.19
CA PHE A 17 29.32 -21.94 -5.35
C PHE A 17 29.59 -22.45 -3.92
N GLY A 18 30.47 -23.44 -3.76
CA GLY A 18 30.87 -23.95 -2.44
C GLY A 18 31.63 -22.90 -1.62
N VAL A 19 32.58 -22.18 -2.23
CA VAL A 19 33.33 -21.11 -1.56
C VAL A 19 32.43 -19.91 -1.24
N ALA A 20 31.52 -19.53 -2.14
CA ALA A 20 30.54 -18.48 -1.89
C ALA A 20 29.58 -18.83 -0.73
N TYR A 21 29.14 -20.09 -0.63
CA TYR A 21 28.30 -20.57 0.47
C TYR A 21 29.04 -20.58 1.81
N VAL A 22 30.30 -21.03 1.84
CA VAL A 22 31.11 -21.03 3.07
C VAL A 22 31.44 -19.60 3.51
N MET A 23 31.74 -18.69 2.58
CA MET A 23 31.99 -17.26 2.89
C MET A 23 30.75 -16.55 3.45
N THR A 24 29.54 -16.89 2.99
CA THR A 24 28.29 -16.32 3.51
C THR A 24 27.86 -16.96 4.82
N ALA A 25 28.12 -18.25 5.04
CA ALA A 25 27.69 -18.95 6.24
C ALA A 25 28.69 -18.84 7.43
N TRP A 26 29.98 -18.59 7.18
CA TRP A 26 31.03 -18.64 8.22
C TRP A 26 32.00 -17.44 8.22
N GLY A 27 31.77 -16.41 7.39
CA GLY A 27 32.60 -15.20 7.36
C GLY A 27 32.39 -14.29 8.58
N PRO A 28 33.46 -13.77 9.22
CA PRO A 28 33.32 -12.82 10.32
C PRO A 28 32.92 -11.46 9.74
N GLY A 29 31.63 -11.11 9.86
CA GLY A 29 31.12 -9.82 9.38
C GLY A 29 29.72 -9.84 8.76
N SER A 30 28.97 -10.94 8.84
CA SER A 30 27.52 -10.84 8.64
C SER A 30 26.99 -9.87 9.70
N PRO A 31 26.30 -8.76 9.33
CA PRO A 31 25.59 -7.97 10.32
C PRO A 31 24.67 -8.95 11.02
N GLN A 32 24.89 -9.18 12.32
CA GLN A 32 23.87 -9.85 13.12
C GLN A 32 22.63 -9.00 12.90
N SER A 33 21.68 -9.53 12.13
CA SER A 33 20.33 -9.00 12.16
C SER A 33 19.94 -9.20 13.61
N ASN A 34 19.96 -8.12 14.40
CA ASN A 34 19.13 -8.06 15.58
C ASN A 34 17.74 -8.31 15.03
N ARG A 35 17.31 -9.58 15.07
CA ARG A 35 15.93 -9.97 14.95
C ARG A 35 15.31 -9.46 16.22
N TYR A 36 15.05 -8.16 16.25
CA TYR A 36 14.09 -7.61 17.16
C TYR A 36 12.83 -8.41 16.88
N HIS A 37 12.45 -9.25 17.85
CA HIS A 37 11.20 -9.96 17.83
C HIS A 37 10.12 -8.91 18.05
N TYR A 38 9.76 -8.23 16.96
CA TYR A 38 8.59 -7.38 16.92
C TYR A 38 7.41 -8.30 16.69
N PRO A 39 6.42 -8.35 17.61
CA PRO A 39 5.21 -9.12 17.34
C PRO A 39 4.67 -8.68 15.99
N ALA A 40 4.29 -9.64 15.17
CA ALA A 40 3.56 -9.40 13.92
C ALA A 40 2.13 -8.88 14.20
N ASP A 41 1.85 -8.53 15.46
CA ASP A 41 0.57 -8.65 16.15
C ASP A 41 0.15 -7.34 16.83
N ALA A 42 0.67 -6.19 16.39
CA ALA A 42 0.09 -4.92 16.83
C ALA A 42 -1.19 -4.72 16.01
N ASP A 43 -2.35 -4.96 16.62
CA ASP A 43 -3.64 -4.54 16.09
C ASP A 43 -3.59 -3.06 15.70
N GLU A 44 -4.40 -2.67 14.71
CA GLU A 44 -4.61 -1.25 14.39
C GLU A 44 -4.93 -0.45 15.66
N ALA A 45 -4.51 0.81 15.65
CA ALA A 45 -4.69 1.66 16.81
C ALA A 45 -6.18 1.78 17.13
N LYS A 46 -6.54 1.38 18.36
CA LYS A 46 -7.89 1.59 18.88
C LYS A 46 -8.29 3.06 18.76
N PRO A 47 -9.59 3.36 18.66
CA PRO A 47 -10.09 4.73 18.65
C PRO A 47 -9.40 5.69 19.61
N GLY A 48 -8.97 6.83 19.09
CA GLY A 48 -8.28 7.87 19.86
C GLY A 48 -6.79 7.62 20.11
N LYS A 49 -6.20 6.52 19.59
CA LYS A 49 -4.75 6.30 19.56
C LYS A 49 -4.25 6.32 18.12
N TYR A 50 -3.04 6.84 17.91
CA TYR A 50 -2.36 6.86 16.63
C TYR A 50 -0.86 6.98 16.86
N TYR A 51 -0.09 6.46 15.92
CA TYR A 51 1.34 6.67 15.87
C TYR A 51 1.67 8.10 15.44
N THR A 52 2.71 8.69 16.03
CA THR A 52 3.29 9.96 15.60
C THR A 52 4.76 9.77 15.29
N LEU A 53 5.13 9.99 14.03
CA LEU A 53 6.49 9.83 13.53
C LEU A 53 7.06 11.19 13.18
N VAL A 54 8.23 11.50 13.74
CA VAL A 54 8.91 12.78 13.55
C VAL A 54 10.28 12.60 12.92
N ASP A 55 10.80 13.63 12.26
CA ASP A 55 12.21 13.65 11.86
C ASP A 55 13.13 14.11 13.00
N SER A 56 14.43 14.21 12.73
CA SER A 56 15.44 14.64 13.71
C SER A 56 15.24 16.08 14.22
N THR A 57 14.42 16.89 13.56
CA THR A 57 14.10 18.27 13.98
C THR A 57 12.83 18.35 14.82
N GLY A 58 12.15 17.21 15.03
CA GLY A 58 10.86 17.17 15.73
C GLY A 58 9.65 17.49 14.84
N ARG A 59 9.87 17.71 13.53
CA ARG A 59 8.77 17.89 12.57
C ARG A 59 8.02 16.58 12.38
N ILE A 60 6.70 16.63 12.48
CA ILE A 60 5.82 15.49 12.19
C ILE A 60 5.90 15.14 10.70
N ILE A 61 6.23 13.88 10.41
CA ILE A 61 6.29 13.29 9.07
C ILE A 61 5.02 12.48 8.77
N LEU A 62 4.59 11.64 9.72
CA LEU A 62 3.42 10.78 9.56
C LEU A 62 2.68 10.64 10.89
N GLN A 63 1.36 10.70 10.81
CA GLN A 63 0.47 10.23 11.89
C GLN A 63 -0.51 9.23 11.29
N THR A 64 -0.64 8.06 11.91
CA THR A 64 -1.51 6.98 11.40
C THR A 64 -1.92 6.02 12.51
N GLY A 65 -3.12 5.47 12.39
CA GLY A 65 -3.62 4.34 13.16
C GLY A 65 -3.03 3.01 12.73
N LEU A 66 -2.43 2.93 11.55
CA LEU A 66 -1.78 1.72 11.05
C LEU A 66 -0.62 1.30 11.96
N PRO A 67 -0.41 -0.01 12.19
CA PRO A 67 0.73 -0.51 12.95
C PRO A 67 2.07 -0.11 12.31
N VAL A 68 2.90 0.61 13.06
CA VAL A 68 4.23 1.05 12.60
C VAL A 68 5.34 0.24 13.27
N GLY A 69 6.28 -0.27 12.47
CA GLY A 69 7.50 -0.94 12.92
C GLY A 69 8.79 -0.26 12.44
N ILE A 70 9.91 -0.60 13.07
CA ILE A 70 11.24 -0.16 12.60
C ILE A 70 11.48 -0.68 11.18
N GLY A 71 12.03 0.20 10.34
CA GLY A 71 12.31 -0.08 8.95
C GLY A 71 11.14 0.16 8.00
N ASP A 72 9.92 0.40 8.50
CA ASP A 72 8.81 0.85 7.66
C ASP A 72 9.13 2.20 7.04
N GLU A 73 8.52 2.49 5.90
CA GLU A 73 8.86 3.65 5.10
C GLU A 73 7.63 4.46 4.74
N PHE A 74 7.84 5.74 4.49
CA PHE A 74 6.79 6.64 4.05
C PHE A 74 7.34 7.56 2.96
N ILE A 75 6.68 7.58 1.81
CA ILE A 75 6.90 8.56 0.76
C ILE A 75 5.89 9.67 0.98
N THR A 76 6.35 10.85 1.35
CA THR A 76 5.51 11.99 1.67
C THR A 76 4.84 12.59 0.43
N GLU A 77 3.88 13.48 0.66
CA GLU A 77 3.22 14.31 -0.36
C GLU A 77 4.22 14.99 -1.32
N ASN A 78 5.34 15.50 -0.80
CA ASN A 78 6.40 16.12 -1.61
C ASN A 78 7.45 15.12 -2.16
N ASN A 79 7.08 13.85 -2.31
CA ASN A 79 7.92 12.78 -2.87
C ASN A 79 9.25 12.57 -2.14
N THR A 80 9.28 12.85 -0.84
CA THR A 80 10.45 12.57 0.02
C THR A 80 10.26 11.26 0.76
N ARG A 81 11.22 10.34 0.61
CA ARG A 81 11.18 9.04 1.28
C ARG A 81 11.83 9.10 2.65
N TYR A 82 11.14 8.58 3.65
CA TYR A 82 11.61 8.43 5.02
C TYR A 82 11.53 6.96 5.45
N ARG A 83 12.40 6.56 6.38
CA ARG A 83 12.40 5.24 7.02
C ARG A 83 12.36 5.39 8.52
N VAL A 84 11.50 4.61 9.20
CA VAL A 84 11.44 4.53 10.66
C VAL A 84 12.76 3.99 11.20
N SER A 85 13.45 4.79 12.01
CA SER A 85 14.73 4.43 12.64
C SER A 85 14.56 3.95 14.07
N SER A 86 13.53 4.41 14.79
CA SER A 86 13.28 4.06 16.19
C SER A 86 11.80 4.18 16.54
N MET A 87 11.37 3.40 17.52
CA MET A 87 10.01 3.40 18.05
C MET A 87 10.06 3.36 19.58
N ASN A 88 9.20 4.16 20.22
CA ASN A 88 8.90 4.14 21.64
C ASN A 88 7.38 4.24 21.83
N GLY A 89 6.72 3.10 21.93
CA GLY A 89 5.26 3.01 21.97
C GLY A 89 4.63 3.60 20.71
N TRP A 90 3.81 4.63 20.89
CA TRP A 90 3.11 5.35 19.81
C TRP A 90 3.95 6.45 19.15
N ASN A 91 5.18 6.67 19.59
CA ASN A 91 6.05 7.71 19.02
C ASN A 91 7.24 7.06 18.33
N GLY A 92 7.64 7.60 17.18
CA GLY A 92 8.81 7.11 16.45
C GLY A 92 9.60 8.21 15.77
N THR A 93 10.83 7.91 15.42
CA THR A 93 11.68 8.81 14.62
C THR A 93 11.86 8.21 13.23
N MET A 94 11.86 9.07 12.21
CA MET A 94 12.17 8.71 10.85
C MET A 94 13.40 9.46 10.35
N VAL A 95 14.20 8.79 9.54
CA VAL A 95 15.34 9.36 8.84
C VAL A 95 15.05 9.42 7.35
N ARG A 96 15.47 10.51 6.71
CA ARG A 96 15.33 10.66 5.27
C ARG A 96 16.17 9.61 4.55
N VAL A 97 15.58 8.90 3.59
CA VAL A 97 16.29 7.96 2.73
C VAL A 97 16.79 8.73 1.52
N PHE A 98 18.10 9.02 1.51
CA PHE A 98 18.75 9.55 0.31
C PHE A 98 18.87 8.42 -0.71
N ARG A 99 18.12 8.52 -1.81
CA ARG A 99 18.38 7.68 -2.98
C ARG A 99 19.75 8.10 -3.50
N GLN A 100 20.75 7.23 -3.42
CA GLN A 100 21.91 7.41 -4.30
C GLN A 100 21.33 7.48 -5.72
N PRO A 101 21.70 8.48 -6.55
CA PRO A 101 21.28 8.49 -7.93
C PRO A 101 21.76 7.16 -8.52
N ALA A 102 20.82 6.25 -8.75
CA ALA A 102 21.09 5.05 -9.49
C ALA A 102 21.59 5.56 -10.84
N GLY A 103 22.88 5.38 -11.12
CA GLY A 103 23.46 5.76 -12.39
C GLY A 103 22.52 5.27 -13.48
N GLN A 104 21.98 6.20 -14.28
CA GLN A 104 21.17 5.91 -15.43
C GLN A 104 22.00 5.05 -16.38
N LYS A 105 22.00 3.73 -16.17
CA LYS A 105 22.49 2.77 -17.14
C LYS A 105 21.55 1.58 -17.13
N GLY A 106 20.67 1.59 -18.14
CA GLY A 106 20.17 0.38 -18.77
C GLY A 106 18.80 -0.08 -18.31
N LEU A 107 18.57 -0.31 -17.02
CA LEU A 107 17.43 -1.17 -16.65
C LEU A 107 16.06 -0.47 -16.59
N SER A 108 15.98 0.78 -16.10
CA SER A 108 14.71 1.52 -16.01
C SER A 108 14.15 1.95 -17.37
N ALA A 109 15.02 2.23 -18.35
CA ALA A 109 14.61 2.48 -19.73
C ALA A 109 14.19 1.19 -20.46
N LEU A 110 14.76 0.04 -20.09
CA LEU A 110 14.35 -1.27 -20.61
C LEU A 110 13.02 -1.75 -19.99
N ILE A 111 12.76 -1.46 -18.72
CA ILE A 111 11.47 -1.79 -18.07
C ILE A 111 10.34 -0.90 -18.62
N ARG A 112 10.60 0.37 -18.97
CA ARG A 112 9.64 1.20 -19.74
C ARG A 112 9.34 0.69 -21.15
N ARG A 113 10.14 -0.23 -21.69
CA ARG A 113 9.97 -0.84 -23.03
C ARG A 113 9.48 -2.29 -22.99
N ALA A 114 9.46 -2.92 -21.81
CA ALA A 114 8.80 -4.19 -21.64
C ALA A 114 7.31 -3.89 -21.50
N GLU A 115 6.63 -3.76 -22.64
CA GLU A 115 5.19 -3.98 -22.73
C GLU A 115 4.86 -5.21 -21.87
N PRO A 116 3.94 -5.11 -20.88
CA PRO A 116 3.43 -6.33 -20.28
C PRO A 116 2.90 -7.18 -21.44
N VAL A 117 3.18 -8.48 -21.42
CA VAL A 117 2.50 -9.42 -22.32
C VAL A 117 1.02 -9.15 -22.12
N GLN A 118 0.40 -8.48 -23.10
CA GLN A 118 -1.03 -8.27 -23.15
C GLN A 118 -1.62 -9.67 -23.19
N ALA A 119 -2.06 -10.15 -22.03
CA ALA A 119 -3.27 -10.95 -22.03
C ALA A 119 -4.31 -10.07 -22.73
N GLU A 120 -4.97 -10.59 -23.76
CA GLU A 120 -6.15 -9.96 -24.33
C GLU A 120 -7.14 -9.76 -23.19
N PHE A 121 -7.10 -8.59 -22.56
CA PHE A 121 -8.15 -8.13 -21.68
C PHE A 121 -9.32 -7.79 -22.59
N ASP A 122 -10.52 -8.22 -22.19
CA ASP A 122 -11.78 -7.72 -22.73
C ASP A 122 -11.66 -6.20 -22.97
N ASP A 123 -12.26 -5.67 -24.04
CA ASP A 123 -12.12 -4.30 -24.57
C ASP A 123 -12.40 -3.15 -23.55
N GLN A 124 -12.71 -3.49 -22.29
CA GLN A 124 -13.04 -2.59 -21.19
C GLN A 124 -12.35 -3.05 -19.89
N PRO A 125 -11.52 -2.21 -19.24
CA PRO A 125 -10.82 -2.58 -18.01
C PRO A 125 -11.81 -2.88 -16.88
N ARG A 126 -11.43 -3.79 -15.97
CA ARG A 126 -12.25 -4.21 -14.83
C ARG A 126 -11.54 -3.99 -13.51
N VAL A 127 -12.24 -3.49 -12.49
CA VAL A 127 -11.69 -3.24 -11.14
C VAL A 127 -12.49 -4.00 -10.08
N GLY A 128 -11.79 -4.70 -9.19
CA GLY A 128 -12.39 -5.26 -7.99
C GLY A 128 -12.27 -4.32 -6.80
N ILE A 129 -13.34 -4.12 -6.03
CA ILE A 129 -13.32 -3.31 -4.80
C ILE A 129 -13.87 -4.15 -3.64
N TYR A 130 -13.19 -4.15 -2.50
CA TYR A 130 -13.67 -4.77 -1.27
C TYR A 130 -13.18 -3.97 -0.04
N CYS A 131 -13.68 -4.32 1.14
CA CYS A 131 -13.24 -3.73 2.41
C CYS A 131 -12.89 -4.85 3.39
N THR A 132 -11.65 -4.94 3.85
CA THR A 132 -11.27 -5.89 4.90
C THR A 132 -11.94 -5.56 6.23
N HIS A 133 -12.06 -4.28 6.57
CA HIS A 133 -12.75 -3.83 7.78
C HIS A 133 -14.13 -3.26 7.44
N SER A 134 -15.11 -4.15 7.31
CA SER A 134 -16.48 -3.84 6.85
C SER A 134 -17.29 -2.94 7.77
N ASP A 135 -16.84 -2.74 9.00
CA ASP A 135 -17.50 -1.95 10.01
C ASP A 135 -17.02 -0.49 10.04
N GLU A 136 -15.96 -0.13 9.32
CA GLU A 136 -15.37 1.21 9.42
C GLU A 136 -16.35 2.34 9.05
N SER A 137 -16.43 3.33 9.95
CA SER A 137 -17.31 4.50 9.84
C SER A 137 -16.64 5.82 10.28
N TYR A 138 -17.31 6.93 10.05
CA TYR A 138 -16.80 8.30 10.16
C TYR A 138 -17.61 9.15 11.16
N LYS A 139 -16.96 9.70 12.19
CA LYS A 139 -17.53 10.70 13.12
C LYS A 139 -17.04 12.09 12.71
N PRO A 140 -17.92 13.00 12.25
CA PRO A 140 -19.19 13.25 12.91
C PRO A 140 -20.45 12.79 12.16
N THR A 141 -20.34 12.24 10.95
CA THR A 141 -21.53 11.88 10.15
C THR A 141 -22.29 10.71 10.75
N GLN A 142 -21.57 9.72 11.28
CA GLN A 142 -22.13 8.55 11.93
C GLN A 142 -22.06 8.66 13.44
N VAL A 143 -22.92 7.90 14.13
CA VAL A 143 -22.95 7.83 15.59
C VAL A 143 -21.69 7.12 16.12
N SER A 144 -21.14 6.21 15.32
CA SER A 144 -19.96 5.40 15.64
C SER A 144 -18.89 5.46 14.55
N GLU A 145 -17.63 5.22 14.92
CA GLU A 145 -16.52 5.01 13.96
C GLU A 145 -16.40 3.54 13.51
N SER A 146 -17.29 2.70 14.04
CA SER A 146 -17.45 1.27 13.74
C SER A 146 -18.94 0.92 13.81
N GLU A 147 -19.52 0.47 12.70
CA GLU A 147 -20.90 0.01 12.54
C GLU A 147 -20.91 -1.37 11.88
N ARG A 148 -21.07 -2.42 12.69
CA ARG A 148 -21.02 -3.81 12.22
C ARG A 148 -22.07 -4.08 11.15
N GLY A 149 -21.64 -4.68 10.04
CA GLY A 149 -22.50 -5.02 8.91
C GLY A 149 -22.99 -3.86 8.04
N SER A 150 -22.76 -2.60 8.44
CA SER A 150 -23.27 -1.42 7.72
C SER A 150 -22.29 -0.23 7.71
N GLY A 151 -20.99 -0.51 7.82
CA GLY A 151 -19.95 0.53 7.85
C GLY A 151 -20.07 1.51 6.68
N ALA A 152 -19.87 2.79 6.97
CA ALA A 152 -19.90 3.85 5.96
C ALA A 152 -18.82 3.66 4.88
N ILE A 153 -17.77 2.86 5.17
CA ILE A 153 -16.70 2.55 4.23
C ILE A 153 -17.22 1.95 2.91
N TYR A 154 -18.34 1.24 2.92
CA TYR A 154 -18.96 0.74 1.69
C TYR A 154 -19.44 1.85 0.76
N ARG A 155 -19.95 2.97 1.31
CA ARG A 155 -20.39 4.14 0.53
C ARG A 155 -19.23 4.95 0.00
N VAL A 156 -18.10 4.95 0.72
CA VAL A 156 -16.83 5.50 0.21
C VAL A 156 -16.32 4.65 -0.95
N GLY A 157 -16.30 3.31 -0.80
CA GLY A 157 -15.99 2.39 -1.90
C GLY A 157 -16.92 2.54 -3.10
N TYR A 158 -18.21 2.80 -2.87
CA TYR A 158 -19.19 3.07 -3.93
C TYR A 158 -18.91 4.38 -4.65
N SER A 159 -18.41 5.40 -3.96
CA SER A 159 -18.05 6.69 -4.57
C SER A 159 -16.86 6.52 -5.52
N LEU A 160 -15.85 5.73 -5.12
CA LEU A 160 -14.75 5.31 -6.00
C LEU A 160 -15.28 4.50 -7.20
N ALA A 161 -16.13 3.51 -6.95
CA ALA A 161 -16.72 2.68 -7.99
C ALA A 161 -17.50 3.51 -9.02
N SER A 162 -18.27 4.50 -8.56
CA SER A 162 -19.11 5.33 -9.42
C SER A 162 -18.27 6.16 -10.38
N SER A 163 -17.23 6.83 -9.88
CA SER A 163 -16.30 7.59 -10.73
C SER A 163 -15.61 6.69 -11.78
N LEU A 164 -15.15 5.50 -11.40
CA LEU A 164 -14.59 4.55 -12.36
C LEU A 164 -15.61 4.10 -13.43
N VAL A 165 -16.87 3.89 -13.06
CA VAL A 165 -17.94 3.54 -14.01
C VAL A 165 -18.23 4.70 -14.97
N GLU A 166 -18.15 5.95 -14.51
CA GLU A 166 -18.28 7.14 -15.36
C GLU A 166 -17.18 7.21 -16.43
N ASP A 167 -15.97 6.73 -16.11
CA ASP A 167 -14.86 6.55 -17.05
C ASP A 167 -14.97 5.29 -17.93
N GLY A 168 -16.10 4.57 -17.86
CA GLY A 168 -16.34 3.38 -18.65
C GLY A 168 -15.56 2.17 -18.16
N ILE A 169 -15.24 2.06 -16.88
CA ILE A 169 -14.57 0.90 -16.27
C ILE A 169 -15.61 -0.02 -15.63
N ILE A 170 -15.47 -1.33 -15.83
CA ILE A 170 -16.36 -2.29 -15.17
C ILE A 170 -15.91 -2.47 -13.71
N VAL A 171 -16.80 -2.22 -12.75
CA VAL A 171 -16.46 -2.36 -11.32
C VAL A 171 -17.25 -3.48 -10.66
N ASP A 172 -16.52 -4.37 -9.97
CA ASP A 172 -17.07 -5.40 -9.10
C ASP A 172 -16.79 -5.04 -7.63
N GLN A 173 -17.72 -4.32 -7.00
CA GLN A 173 -17.65 -4.06 -5.56
C GLN A 173 -18.28 -5.21 -4.76
N SER A 174 -17.54 -5.74 -3.79
CA SER A 174 -18.05 -6.69 -2.81
C SER A 174 -18.53 -6.01 -1.54
N PHE A 175 -19.73 -6.38 -1.08
CA PHE A 175 -20.30 -5.98 0.21
C PHE A 175 -20.26 -7.12 1.25
N ALA A 176 -19.42 -8.14 1.03
CA ALA A 176 -19.24 -9.24 1.97
C ALA A 176 -18.66 -8.72 3.29
N THR A 177 -19.27 -9.11 4.41
CA THR A 177 -18.81 -8.72 5.74
C THR A 177 -17.62 -9.57 6.19
N HIS A 178 -16.68 -8.94 6.88
CA HIS A 178 -15.47 -9.58 7.40
C HIS A 178 -15.32 -9.39 8.91
N ASP A 179 -16.44 -9.22 9.61
CA ASP A 179 -16.48 -9.11 11.06
C ASP A 179 -15.96 -10.39 11.76
N PRO A 180 -15.40 -10.28 12.98
CA PRO A 180 -15.15 -9.05 13.74
C PRO A 180 -13.99 -8.20 13.17
N HIS A 181 -13.88 -6.93 13.60
CA HIS A 181 -12.73 -6.09 13.29
C HIS A 181 -11.50 -6.57 14.07
N ASP A 182 -10.77 -7.53 13.51
CA ASP A 182 -9.57 -8.15 14.09
C ASP A 182 -8.57 -8.52 12.99
N ILE A 183 -7.38 -8.98 13.40
CA ILE A 183 -6.35 -9.45 12.46
C ILE A 183 -6.84 -10.57 11.51
N ASN A 184 -7.81 -11.38 11.94
CA ASN A 184 -8.37 -12.45 11.13
C ASN A 184 -9.32 -11.93 10.02
N ALA A 185 -9.69 -10.64 10.04
CA ALA A 185 -10.46 -10.02 8.97
C ALA A 185 -9.75 -10.15 7.63
N TYR A 186 -8.41 -10.02 7.60
CA TYR A 186 -7.61 -10.24 6.39
C TYR A 186 -7.74 -11.65 5.84
N ALA A 187 -7.80 -12.68 6.70
CA ALA A 187 -8.00 -14.06 6.25
C ALA A 187 -9.41 -14.28 5.67
N ARG A 188 -10.42 -13.58 6.21
CA ARG A 188 -11.79 -13.62 5.68
C ARG A 188 -11.90 -12.87 4.36
N SER A 189 -11.36 -11.65 4.28
CA SER A 189 -11.38 -10.80 3.09
C SER A 189 -10.54 -11.35 1.95
N ARG A 190 -9.51 -12.14 2.26
CA ARG A 190 -8.75 -12.90 1.26
C ARG A 190 -9.65 -13.77 0.39
N ARG A 191 -10.67 -14.41 0.97
CA ARG A 191 -11.64 -15.22 0.20
C ARG A 191 -12.45 -14.37 -0.75
N THR A 192 -12.86 -13.19 -0.31
CA THR A 192 -13.56 -12.21 -1.15
C THR A 192 -12.68 -11.74 -2.31
N MET A 193 -11.44 -11.35 -2.04
CA MET A 193 -10.47 -10.98 -3.07
C MET A 193 -10.26 -12.11 -4.09
N MET A 194 -10.12 -13.36 -3.64
CA MET A 194 -9.99 -14.50 -4.56
C MET A 194 -11.23 -14.70 -5.45
N GLN A 195 -12.45 -14.37 -5.00
CA GLN A 195 -13.63 -14.42 -5.87
C GLN A 195 -13.64 -13.27 -6.89
N LEU A 196 -13.21 -12.06 -6.49
CA LEU A 196 -13.06 -10.94 -7.42
C LEU A 196 -12.02 -11.25 -8.51
N LEU A 197 -10.90 -11.87 -8.15
CA LEU A 197 -9.84 -12.24 -9.11
C LEU A 197 -10.32 -13.21 -10.19
N LYS A 198 -11.31 -14.07 -9.91
CA LYS A 198 -11.90 -14.98 -10.93
C LYS A 198 -12.60 -14.24 -12.06
N LYS A 199 -12.95 -12.96 -11.87
CA LYS A 199 -13.58 -12.11 -12.89
C LYS A 199 -12.57 -11.44 -13.82
N GLY A 200 -11.27 -11.69 -13.64
CA GLY A 200 -10.20 -11.11 -14.47
C GLY A 200 -10.05 -9.59 -14.33
N PRO A 201 -9.96 -9.02 -13.11
CA PRO A 201 -9.77 -7.59 -12.95
C PRO A 201 -8.35 -7.14 -13.38
N THR A 202 -8.25 -5.91 -13.85
CA THR A 202 -7.02 -5.18 -14.15
C THR A 202 -6.35 -4.64 -12.87
N ALA A 203 -7.14 -4.32 -11.83
CA ALA A 203 -6.67 -3.89 -10.51
C ALA A 203 -7.67 -4.29 -9.41
N VAL A 204 -7.20 -4.42 -8.16
CA VAL A 204 -8.07 -4.73 -7.01
C VAL A 204 -7.73 -3.82 -5.83
N PHE A 205 -8.75 -3.24 -5.20
CA PHE A 205 -8.59 -2.25 -4.15
C PHE A 205 -9.27 -2.66 -2.85
N ASP A 206 -8.52 -2.55 -1.75
CA ASP A 206 -9.01 -2.67 -0.38
C ASP A 206 -9.25 -1.28 0.19
N ILE A 207 -10.49 -0.93 0.53
CA ILE A 207 -10.88 0.42 0.94
C ILE A 207 -11.03 0.49 2.45
N HIS A 208 -10.27 1.40 3.05
CA HIS A 208 -10.19 1.62 4.49
C HIS A 208 -10.27 3.11 4.84
N ARG A 209 -10.37 3.40 6.15
CA ARG A 209 -10.18 4.73 6.75
C ARG A 209 -9.19 4.68 7.90
N ASP A 210 -8.35 5.71 8.01
CA ASP A 210 -7.34 5.80 9.07
C ASP A 210 -8.00 6.22 10.41
N SER A 211 -7.26 6.18 11.52
CA SER A 211 -7.66 6.72 12.83
C SER A 211 -6.76 7.88 13.30
N ALA A 212 -5.92 8.41 12.40
CA ALA A 212 -5.11 9.61 12.64
C ALA A 212 -5.96 10.86 12.97
N PRO A 213 -5.37 11.91 13.55
CA PRO A 213 -6.08 13.18 13.77
C PRO A 213 -6.67 13.76 12.47
N ALA A 214 -7.84 14.41 12.56
CA ALA A 214 -8.48 15.09 11.43
C ALA A 214 -7.51 15.98 10.63
N ARG A 215 -6.63 16.74 11.30
CA ARG A 215 -5.62 17.62 10.69
C ARG A 215 -4.61 16.91 9.78
N ALA A 216 -4.43 15.59 9.92
CA ALA A 216 -3.52 14.83 9.08
C ALA A 216 -4.13 14.48 7.71
N TYR A 217 -5.47 14.57 7.61
CA TYR A 217 -6.26 14.15 6.46
C TYR A 217 -7.13 15.24 5.86
N LEU A 218 -7.44 16.32 6.58
CA LEU A 218 -8.24 17.41 6.03
C LEU A 218 -7.49 18.09 4.88
N THR A 219 -8.18 18.30 3.76
CA THR A 219 -7.65 19.01 2.59
C THR A 219 -8.77 19.71 1.83
N TYR A 220 -8.40 20.46 0.80
CA TYR A 220 -9.32 21.05 -0.16
C TYR A 220 -8.88 20.65 -1.57
N ILE A 221 -9.74 19.96 -2.29
CA ILE A 221 -9.50 19.59 -3.69
C ILE A 221 -10.37 20.49 -4.55
N THR A 222 -9.74 21.26 -5.44
CA THR A 222 -10.43 22.25 -6.30
C THR A 222 -11.36 23.20 -5.53
N GLY A 223 -10.98 23.57 -4.29
CA GLY A 223 -11.76 24.46 -3.42
C GLY A 223 -12.89 23.78 -2.64
N VAL A 224 -13.09 22.47 -2.80
CA VAL A 224 -14.10 21.67 -2.08
C VAL A 224 -13.45 20.97 -0.90
N GLU A 225 -14.09 21.03 0.27
CA GLU A 225 -13.66 20.28 1.45
C GLU A 225 -13.61 18.78 1.17
N SER A 226 -12.46 18.18 1.45
CA SER A 226 -12.19 16.79 1.12
C SER A 226 -11.23 16.17 2.12
N ALA A 227 -10.99 14.88 1.95
CA ALA A 227 -10.00 14.12 2.68
C ALA A 227 -8.79 13.82 1.79
N LYS A 228 -7.63 13.63 2.42
CA LYS A 228 -6.47 13.03 1.76
C LYS A 228 -6.64 11.51 1.68
N VAL A 229 -5.89 10.90 0.78
CA VAL A 229 -5.77 9.45 0.62
C VAL A 229 -4.33 9.03 0.90
N MET A 230 -4.14 7.99 1.72
CA MET A 230 -2.84 7.33 1.86
C MET A 230 -2.89 5.98 1.15
N ILE A 231 -1.89 5.71 0.32
CA ILE A 231 -1.73 4.40 -0.32
C ILE A 231 -0.89 3.53 0.61
N VAL A 232 -1.33 2.32 0.91
CA VAL A 232 -0.58 1.37 1.76
C VAL A 232 -0.06 0.24 0.89
N VAL A 233 1.24 -0.03 0.99
CA VAL A 233 1.92 -1.13 0.29
C VAL A 233 2.64 -2.01 1.31
N GLY A 234 2.32 -3.30 1.29
CA GLY A 234 2.89 -4.29 2.19
C GLY A 234 4.31 -4.72 1.82
N ARG A 235 5.30 -4.46 2.67
CA ARG A 235 6.71 -4.85 2.44
C ARG A 235 6.94 -6.35 2.42
N GLN A 236 6.04 -7.13 3.01
CA GLN A 236 6.13 -8.59 3.01
C GLN A 236 5.45 -9.23 1.80
N ASN A 237 4.75 -8.46 0.96
CA ASN A 237 4.09 -9.00 -0.21
C ASN A 237 5.14 -9.30 -1.33
N PRO A 238 5.09 -10.47 -1.99
CA PRO A 238 6.03 -10.82 -3.06
C PRO A 238 5.89 -9.93 -4.31
N ASN A 239 4.75 -9.26 -4.46
CA ASN A 239 4.46 -8.31 -5.54
C ASN A 239 4.95 -6.88 -5.23
N LEU A 240 5.80 -6.68 -4.21
CA LEU A 240 6.07 -5.36 -3.62
C LEU A 240 6.50 -4.35 -4.68
N ASN A 241 7.40 -4.74 -5.57
CA ASN A 241 7.90 -3.84 -6.61
C ASN A 241 6.81 -3.44 -7.61
N ALA A 242 5.94 -4.37 -8.00
CA ALA A 242 4.85 -4.10 -8.93
C ALA A 242 3.77 -3.22 -8.28
N ASN A 243 3.39 -3.54 -7.04
CA ASN A 243 2.38 -2.78 -6.29
C ASN A 243 2.90 -1.38 -5.94
N LEU A 244 4.16 -1.26 -5.50
CA LEU A 244 4.77 0.05 -5.25
C LEU A 244 4.88 0.88 -6.53
N ALA A 245 5.29 0.28 -7.66
CA ALA A 245 5.35 1.01 -8.94
C ALA A 245 3.96 1.50 -9.37
N PHE A 246 2.90 0.72 -9.15
CA PHE A 246 1.54 1.14 -9.45
C PHE A 246 1.05 2.24 -8.48
N ALA A 247 1.38 2.15 -7.19
CA ALA A 247 1.12 3.20 -6.21
C ALA A 247 1.83 4.53 -6.56
N GLU A 248 3.09 4.46 -7.00
CA GLU A 248 3.86 5.63 -7.47
C GLU A 248 3.23 6.26 -8.71
N GLN A 249 2.73 5.45 -9.67
CA GLN A 249 2.00 5.97 -10.85
C GLN A 249 0.70 6.67 -10.47
N ILE A 250 -0.10 6.07 -9.58
CA ILE A 250 -1.33 6.71 -9.07
C ILE A 250 -0.99 8.02 -8.37
N LYS A 251 0.05 8.05 -7.53
CA LYS A 251 0.47 9.27 -6.85
C LYS A 251 0.94 10.34 -7.83
N GLU A 252 1.79 9.99 -8.80
CA GLU A 252 2.26 10.92 -9.84
C GLU A 252 1.09 11.54 -10.59
N ARG A 253 0.12 10.70 -11.02
CA ARG A 253 -1.06 11.17 -11.72
C ARG A 253 -2.00 12.02 -10.84
N ALA A 254 -2.15 11.66 -9.57
CA ALA A 254 -2.92 12.45 -8.61
C ALA A 254 -2.27 13.81 -8.33
N ASP A 255 -0.94 13.89 -8.26
CA ASP A 255 -0.23 15.15 -8.06
C ASP A 255 -0.45 16.11 -9.25
N GLU A 256 -0.70 15.58 -10.46
CA GLU A 256 -1.06 16.36 -11.66
C GLU A 256 -2.53 16.82 -11.66
N LEU A 257 -3.46 15.90 -11.40
CA LEU A 257 -4.91 16.15 -11.52
C LEU A 257 -5.49 16.85 -10.30
N TYR A 258 -5.10 16.39 -9.11
CA TYR A 258 -5.65 16.82 -7.83
C TYR A 258 -4.53 17.03 -6.79
N PRO A 259 -3.70 18.09 -6.93
CA PRO A 259 -2.63 18.40 -5.98
C PRO A 259 -3.14 18.39 -4.53
N GLY A 260 -2.47 17.63 -3.67
CA GLY A 260 -2.85 17.49 -2.26
C GLY A 260 -3.86 16.39 -1.94
N LEU A 261 -4.33 15.61 -2.94
CA LEU A 261 -5.17 14.43 -2.74
C LEU A 261 -4.40 13.32 -2.02
N ILE A 262 -3.21 12.96 -2.50
CA ILE A 262 -2.42 11.85 -1.93
C ILE A 262 -1.50 12.39 -0.84
N ARG A 263 -1.77 12.04 0.43
CA ARG A 263 -0.89 12.43 1.55
C ARG A 263 0.46 11.72 1.52
N GLY A 264 0.52 10.56 0.89
CA GLY A 264 1.74 9.77 0.73
C GLY A 264 1.49 8.28 0.51
N ILE A 265 2.59 7.54 0.39
CA ILE A 265 2.61 6.08 0.27
C ILE A 265 3.28 5.51 1.52
N PHE A 266 2.52 4.78 2.33
CA PHE A 266 3.03 4.06 3.48
C PHE A 266 3.44 2.65 3.07
N ILE A 267 4.69 2.31 3.32
CA ILE A 267 5.29 1.03 2.95
C ILE A 267 5.52 0.28 4.26
N GLY A 268 4.45 -0.36 4.75
CA GLY A 268 4.36 -0.99 6.06
C GLY A 268 4.72 -2.47 6.04
N ARG A 269 5.00 -3.06 7.21
CA ARG A 269 5.41 -4.46 7.33
C ARG A 269 4.35 -5.51 6.96
N GLY A 270 3.07 -5.18 6.79
CA GLY A 270 2.03 -6.16 6.46
C GLY A 270 2.10 -6.72 5.03
N SER A 271 1.21 -7.66 4.70
CA SER A 271 0.96 -8.12 3.31
C SER A 271 -0.34 -7.55 2.73
N TYR A 272 -1.38 -7.36 3.57
CA TYR A 272 -2.67 -6.76 3.18
C TYR A 272 -3.35 -7.45 1.98
N ASN A 273 -3.22 -8.79 1.87
CA ASN A 273 -3.64 -9.60 0.71
C ASN A 273 -3.02 -9.23 -0.66
N GLN A 274 -2.07 -8.28 -0.68
CA GLN A 274 -1.43 -7.79 -1.91
C GLN A 274 -0.49 -8.84 -2.55
N ASP A 275 -0.22 -9.93 -1.84
CA ASP A 275 0.46 -11.10 -2.37
C ASP A 275 -0.34 -11.84 -3.45
N LEU A 276 -1.67 -11.66 -3.48
CA LEU A 276 -2.55 -12.34 -4.43
C LEU A 276 -2.51 -11.79 -5.86
N PHE A 277 -2.15 -10.52 -6.05
CA PHE A 277 -2.26 -9.89 -7.37
C PHE A 277 -1.31 -8.70 -7.52
N PRO A 278 -0.59 -8.58 -8.66
CA PRO A 278 0.07 -7.32 -9.02
C PRO A 278 -0.99 -6.26 -9.33
N ARG A 279 -0.82 -5.02 -8.87
CA ARG A 279 -1.85 -3.95 -8.88
C ARG A 279 -2.97 -4.17 -7.85
N ALA A 280 -2.67 -4.85 -6.75
CA ALA A 280 -3.49 -4.83 -5.55
C ALA A 280 -2.99 -3.73 -4.60
N LEU A 281 -3.85 -2.78 -4.24
CA LEU A 281 -3.53 -1.67 -3.34
C LEU A 281 -4.58 -1.53 -2.24
N LEU A 282 -4.13 -1.02 -1.08
CA LEU A 282 -5.01 -0.59 0.01
C LEU A 282 -5.00 0.93 0.06
N PHE A 283 -6.18 1.53 0.19
CA PHE A 283 -6.35 2.98 0.32
C PHE A 283 -6.97 3.33 1.66
N GLU A 284 -6.27 4.15 2.44
CA GLU A 284 -6.83 4.85 3.60
C GLU A 284 -7.43 6.17 3.16
N ILE A 285 -8.75 6.23 3.05
CA ILE A 285 -9.49 7.38 2.53
C ILE A 285 -10.06 8.17 3.71
N GLY A 286 -9.35 9.24 4.07
CA GLY A 286 -9.67 10.03 5.24
C GLY A 286 -9.34 9.34 6.56
N THR A 287 -9.97 9.83 7.62
CA THR A 287 -9.86 9.32 8.98
C THR A 287 -11.22 9.28 9.64
N SER A 288 -11.39 8.43 10.67
CA SER A 288 -12.62 8.35 11.47
C SER A 288 -13.06 9.67 12.10
N GLN A 289 -12.19 10.68 12.16
CA GLN A 289 -12.46 12.01 12.74
C GLN A 289 -12.92 13.06 11.71
N LEU A 290 -13.11 12.69 10.44
CA LEU A 290 -13.65 13.56 9.40
C LEU A 290 -15.07 13.13 9.01
N PRO A 291 -15.89 14.03 8.44
CA PRO A 291 -17.16 13.67 7.82
C PRO A 291 -16.99 12.64 6.71
N GLU A 292 -17.94 11.71 6.60
CA GLU A 292 -17.99 10.70 5.55
C GLU A 292 -17.94 11.34 4.15
N GLN A 293 -18.64 12.45 3.96
CA GLN A 293 -18.69 13.18 2.70
C GLN A 293 -17.30 13.58 2.19
N TYR A 294 -16.36 13.93 3.09
CA TYR A 294 -15.01 14.31 2.68
C TYR A 294 -14.24 13.11 2.12
N ALA A 295 -14.46 11.93 2.70
CA ALA A 295 -13.89 10.69 2.17
C ALA A 295 -14.55 10.30 0.83
N GLN A 296 -15.86 10.50 0.66
CA GLN A 296 -16.54 10.28 -0.62
C GLN A 296 -16.01 11.21 -1.72
N ASN A 297 -15.82 12.49 -1.41
CA ASN A 297 -15.22 13.46 -2.34
C ASN A 297 -13.81 13.02 -2.77
N ALA A 298 -12.99 12.58 -1.82
CA ALA A 298 -11.64 12.08 -2.07
C ALA A 298 -11.64 10.79 -2.89
N ALA A 299 -12.54 9.86 -2.59
CA ALA A 299 -12.71 8.60 -3.30
C ALA A 299 -13.14 8.81 -4.76
N HIS A 300 -14.00 9.80 -5.02
CA HIS A 300 -14.37 10.19 -6.38
C HIS A 300 -13.14 10.73 -7.14
N CYS A 301 -12.40 11.68 -6.56
CA CYS A 301 -11.18 12.22 -7.19
C CYS A 301 -10.13 11.12 -7.44
N LEU A 302 -10.02 10.14 -6.52
CA LEU A 302 -9.16 8.98 -6.69
C LEU A 302 -9.62 8.09 -7.85
N GLY A 303 -10.93 7.95 -8.05
CA GLY A 303 -11.50 7.24 -9.19
C GLY A 303 -11.08 7.85 -10.51
N ASP A 304 -11.21 9.17 -10.68
CA ASP A 304 -10.81 9.83 -11.94
C ASP A 304 -9.30 9.65 -12.19
N VAL A 305 -8.47 9.71 -11.14
CA VAL A 305 -7.02 9.45 -11.24
C VAL A 305 -6.76 8.03 -11.77
N ILE A 306 -7.39 7.03 -11.14
CA ILE A 306 -7.20 5.62 -11.52
C ILE A 306 -7.78 5.38 -12.91
N GLY A 307 -8.91 5.98 -13.26
CA GLY A 307 -9.55 5.84 -14.56
C GLY A 307 -8.65 6.27 -15.71
N THR A 308 -7.83 7.31 -15.52
CA THR A 308 -6.85 7.72 -16.53
C THR A 308 -5.65 6.79 -16.70
N LEU A 309 -5.47 5.79 -15.82
CA LEU A 309 -4.34 4.86 -15.81
C LEU A 309 -4.71 3.42 -16.20
N LEU A 310 -6.00 3.10 -16.29
CA LEU A 310 -6.51 1.76 -16.62
C LEU A 310 -6.94 1.70 -18.09
#